data_AF-A0A955HH92-F1
#
_entry.id   AF-A0A955HH92-F1
#
_cell.length_a   1.000
_cell.length_b   1.000
_cell.length_c   1.000
_cell.angle_alpha   90.00
_cell.angle_beta   90.00
_cell.angle_gamma   90.00
#
_symmetry.space_group_name_H-M   'P 1'
#
loop_
_entity.id
_entity.type
_entity.pdbx_description
1 polymer ?
#
loop_
_entity_poly.entity_id
_entity_poly.type
_entity_poly.pdbx_seq_one_letter_code
_entity_poly.pdbx_strand_id
1 'polypeptide(L)' 'MLKFFIILVAAAVFAYYAYLNFYDAFVDTPDAPQACTMEAKLCPDGSAVGRSGPNCEFALCPSER' A
#
# COMPACT_ATOMS: atom_id res chain seq x y z
N MET A 1 -32.25 -27.47 16.35
CA MET A 1 -30.98 -27.98 15.82
C MET A 1 -30.62 -27.34 14.47
N LEU A 2 -31.47 -27.40 13.44
CA LEU A 2 -31.21 -26.78 12.12
C LEU A 2 -30.95 -25.25 12.16
N LYS A 3 -31.60 -24.53 13.08
CA LYS A 3 -31.42 -23.07 13.25
C LYS A 3 -29.99 -22.67 13.64
N PHE A 4 -29.30 -23.49 14.43
CA PHE A 4 -27.89 -23.23 14.79
C PHE A 4 -26.99 -23.33 13.56
N PHE A 5 -27.22 -24.33 12.70
CA PHE A 5 -26.49 -24.46 11.44
C PHE A 5 -26.71 -23.26 10.52
N ILE A 6 -27.95 -22.76 10.40
CA ILE A 6 -28.25 -21.56 9.60
C ILE A 6 -27.50 -20.35 10.13
N ILE A 7 -27.48 -20.16 11.46
CA ILE A 7 -26.76 -19.03 12.08
C ILE A 7 -25.25 -19.13 11.85
N LEU A 8 -24.65 -20.32 11.98
CA LEU A 8 -23.22 -20.53 11.74
C LEU A 8 -22.85 -20.27 10.28
N VAL A 9 -23.67 -20.74 9.34
CA VAL A 9 -23.46 -20.48 7.90
C VAL A 9 -23.58 -18.99 7.62
N ALA A 10 -24.60 -18.31 8.15
CA ALA A 10 -24.77 -16.87 7.97
C ALA A 10 -23.59 -16.07 8.55
N ALA A 11 -23.07 -16.45 9.72
CA ALA A 11 -21.92 -15.80 10.32
C ALA A 11 -20.63 -16.01 9.51
N ALA A 12 -20.39 -17.23 9.00
CA ALA A 12 -19.24 -17.52 8.16
C ALA A 12 -19.29 -16.78 6.83
N VAL A 13 -20.48 -16.72 6.21
CA VAL A 13 -20.72 -15.97 4.97
C VAL A 13 -20.51 -14.47 5.21
N PHE A 14 -21.03 -13.93 6.31
CA PHE A 14 -20.82 -12.54 6.68
C PHE A 14 -19.34 -12.24 6.91
N ALA A 15 -18.62 -13.09 7.65
CA ALA A 15 -17.19 -12.95 7.87
C ALA A 15 -16.38 -13.03 6.56
N TYR A 16 -16.77 -13.91 5.64
CA TYR A 16 -16.15 -14.02 4.32
C TYR A 16 -16.35 -12.74 3.49
N TYR A 17 -17.57 -12.23 3.41
CA TYR A 17 -17.83 -10.97 2.70
C TYR A 17 -17.16 -9.78 3.37
N ALA A 18 -17.15 -9.73 4.71
CA ALA A 18 -16.42 -8.69 5.44
C ALA A 18 -14.92 -8.77 5.14
N TYR A 19 -14.33 -9.96 5.19
CA TYR A 19 -12.93 -10.17 4.82
C TYR A 19 -12.62 -9.69 3.40
N LEU A 20 -13.45 -10.05 2.41
CA LEU A 20 -13.26 -9.61 1.03
C LEU A 20 -13.36 -8.08 0.86
N ASN A 21 -14.28 -7.41 1.56
CA ASN A 21 -14.41 -5.95 1.49
C ASN A 21 -13.27 -5.22 2.21
N PHE A 22 -12.76 -5.79 3.30
CA PHE A 22 -11.66 -5.20 4.07
C PHE A 22 -10.27 -5.55 3.54
N TYR A 23 -10.15 -6.49 2.60
CA TYR A 23 -8.86 -6.98 2.10
C TYR A 23 -8.00 -5.87 1.50
N ASP A 24 -8.56 -4.98 0.68
CA ASP A 24 -7.82 -3.88 0.04
C ASP A 24 -7.22 -2.87 1.03
N ALA A 25 -7.80 -2.73 2.23
CA ALA A 25 -7.29 -1.81 3.26
C ALA A 25 -6.03 -2.34 3.98
N PHE A 26 -5.74 -3.63 3.88
CA PHE A 26 -4.63 -4.28 4.58
C PHE A 26 -3.54 -4.81 3.64
N VAL A 27 -3.76 -4.76 2.32
CA VAL A 27 -2.76 -5.21 1.34
C VAL A 27 -1.88 -4.04 0.95
N ASP A 28 -0.61 -4.14 1.30
CA ASP A 28 0.44 -3.25 0.82
C ASP A 28 0.68 -3.56 -0.66
N THR A 29 -0.12 -2.94 -1.53
CA THR A 29 0.09 -3.07 -2.97
C THR A 29 1.33 -2.26 -3.36
N PRO A 30 2.17 -2.74 -4.29
CA PRO A 30 3.35 -2.00 -4.75
C PRO A 30 3.03 -0.60 -5.31
N ASP A 31 1.77 -0.39 -5.74
CA ASP A 31 1.27 0.85 -6.32
C ASP A 31 0.57 1.77 -5.29
N ALA A 32 0.44 1.34 -4.03
CA ALA A 32 -0.06 2.20 -2.98
C ALA A 32 0.93 3.37 -2.78
N PRO A 33 0.44 4.63 -2.73
CA PRO A 33 1.32 5.78 -2.54
C PRO A 33 1.99 5.70 -1.16
N GLN A 34 3.25 5.29 -1.14
CA GLN A 34 4.06 5.24 0.06
C GLN A 34 4.52 6.64 0.45
N ALA A 35 4.35 6.99 1.73
CA ALA A 35 4.86 8.24 2.27
C ALA A 35 6.36 8.11 2.56
N CYS A 36 7.21 8.76 1.74
CA CYS A 36 8.64 8.84 1.96
C CYS A 36 9.02 10.06 2.81
N THR A 37 10.21 10.03 3.42
CA THR A 37 10.77 11.20 4.11
C THR A 37 11.05 12.34 3.12
N MET A 38 10.92 13.59 3.58
CA MET A 38 11.07 14.80 2.76
C MET A 38 12.53 15.25 2.60
N GLU A 39 13.47 14.30 2.61
CA GLU A 39 14.89 14.59 2.44
C GLU A 39 15.21 14.87 0.98
N ALA A 40 16.14 15.79 0.74
CA ALA A 40 16.62 16.13 -0.60
C ALA A 40 18.09 15.74 -0.76
N LYS A 41 18.42 15.09 -1.88
CA LYS A 41 19.80 14.87 -2.35
C LYS A 41 20.14 15.96 -3.37
N LEU A 42 21.26 16.63 -3.17
CA LEU A 42 21.79 17.59 -4.13
C LEU A 42 22.52 16.84 -5.26
N CYS A 43 22.23 17.21 -6.50
CA CYS A 43 22.84 16.66 -7.69
C CYS A 43 24.06 17.50 -8.13
N PRO A 44 25.00 16.95 -8.93
CA PRO A 44 26.18 17.69 -9.41
C PRO A 44 25.84 18.91 -10.27
N ASP A 45 24.67 18.94 -10.90
CA ASP A 45 24.14 20.07 -11.67
C ASP A 45 23.52 21.18 -10.79
N GLY A 46 23.50 21.00 -9.47
CA GLY A 46 22.89 21.92 -8.51
C GLY A 46 21.39 21.73 -8.29
N SER A 47 20.74 20.80 -8.99
CA SER A 47 19.34 20.45 -8.74
C SER A 47 19.19 19.60 -7.47
N ALA A 48 17.96 19.43 -6.99
CA ALA A 48 17.65 18.60 -5.83
C ALA A 48 16.58 17.55 -6.18
N VAL A 49 16.80 16.33 -5.72
CA VAL A 49 15.87 15.19 -5.89
C VAL A 49 15.43 14.65 -4.55
N GLY A 50 14.14 14.33 -4.44
CA GLY A 50 13.56 13.68 -3.26
C GLY A 50 13.62 12.15 -3.34
N ARG A 51 13.09 11.51 -2.31
CA ARG A 51 12.86 10.06 -2.29
C ARG A 51 11.56 9.70 -3.02
N SER A 52 11.53 8.57 -3.71
CA SER A 52 10.38 8.07 -4.47
C SER A 52 10.43 6.55 -4.66
N GLY A 53 9.32 5.97 -5.12
CA GLY A 53 9.19 4.53 -5.40
C GLY A 53 8.96 3.68 -4.14
N PRO A 54 8.78 2.35 -4.31
CA PRO A 54 8.36 1.44 -3.24
C PRO A 54 9.42 1.21 -2.14
N ASN A 55 10.67 1.61 -2.39
CA ASN A 55 11.78 1.51 -1.43
C ASN A 55 12.22 2.89 -0.90
N CYS A 56 11.51 3.97 -1.23
CA CYS A 56 11.88 5.34 -0.88
C CYS A 56 13.35 5.70 -1.17
N GLU A 57 13.81 5.34 -2.37
CA GLU A 57 15.14 5.67 -2.86
C GLU A 57 15.15 7.06 -3.51
N PHE A 58 16.32 7.71 -3.55
CA PHE A 58 16.43 8.97 -4.26
C PHE A 58 16.13 8.77 -5.75
N ALA A 59 15.29 9.65 -6.31
CA ALA A 59 15.09 9.70 -7.74
C ALA A 59 16.42 10.00 -8.47
N LEU A 60 16.52 9.60 -9.73
CA LEU A 60 17.67 9.90 -10.58
C LEU A 60 17.85 11.42 -10.74
N CYS A 61 19.11 11.87 -10.76
CA CYS A 61 19.41 13.25 -11.08
C CYS A 61 18.98 13.57 -12.53
N PRO A 62 18.59 14.81 -12.86
CA PRO A 62 18.13 15.16 -14.21
C PRO A 62 19.13 14.82 -15.32
N SER A 63 20.43 14.92 -15.03
CA SER A 63 21.53 14.57 -15.92
C SER A 63 21.76 13.05 -16.07
N GLU A 64 21.14 12.23 -15.23
CA GLU A 64 21.25 10.76 -15.22
C GLU A 64 20.02 10.08 -15.89
N ARG A 65 19.07 10.85 -16.42
CA ARG A 65 17.88 10.35 -17.12
C ARG A 65 18.14 10.02 -18.58
#